data_AF-A0A6B3DMG8-F1
#
_entry.id   AF-A0A6B3DMG8-F1
#
_cell.length_a   1.000
_cell.length_b   1.000
_cell.length_c   1.000
_cell.angle_alpha   90.00
_cell.angle_beta   90.00
_cell.angle_gamma   90.00
#
_symmetry.space_group_name_H-M   'P 1'
#
loop_
_entity.id
_entity.type
_entity.pdbx_description
1 polymer ?
#
loop_
_entity_poly.entity_id
_entity_poly.type
_entity_poly.pdbx_seq_one_letter_code
_entity_poly.pdbx_strand_id
1 'polypeptide(L)'
;MDREPARLPPVDSRGGVSVVEAGTQTSGSVDPCPPPAARTGCDLVTVPARQGLEAVDILRRGTGEAVGPVLHDDGGDTLGFVVPAGTAEGWDVPGSTCTGTDGRGLRLAPEPPVEGSDWLLPPDEADPATDPAVLRRALGEAARLIAAADSCR
;
A
#
# COMPACT_ATOMS: atom_id res chain seq x y z
N MET A 1 -25.00 -54.11 -16.09
CA MET A 1 -23.60 -53.71 -16.34
C MET A 1 -23.21 -52.75 -15.24
N ASP A 2 -23.04 -53.35 -14.07
CA ASP A 2 -22.60 -52.74 -12.82
C ASP A 2 -21.17 -52.24 -12.98
N ARG A 3 -20.94 -50.95 -12.70
CA ARG A 3 -19.60 -50.36 -12.68
C ARG A 3 -19.18 -50.12 -11.23
N GLU A 4 -18.28 -51.00 -10.79
CA GLU A 4 -17.62 -51.11 -9.51
C GLU A 4 -17.00 -49.79 -8.99
N PRO A 5 -17.06 -49.49 -7.68
CA PRO A 5 -16.35 -48.36 -7.07
C PRO A 5 -14.89 -48.70 -6.74
N ALA A 6 -13.97 -47.80 -7.10
CA ALA A 6 -12.54 -47.92 -6.84
C ALA A 6 -12.21 -47.93 -5.34
N ARG A 7 -11.53 -48.99 -4.89
CA ARG A 7 -10.96 -49.12 -3.54
C ARG A 7 -9.64 -48.36 -3.43
N LEU A 8 -9.48 -47.57 -2.37
CA LEU A 8 -8.23 -46.94 -1.94
C LEU A 8 -7.26 -47.99 -1.36
N PRO A 9 -5.93 -47.85 -1.54
CA PRO A 9 -4.93 -48.67 -0.84
C PRO A 9 -4.68 -48.17 0.61
N PRO A 10 -4.17 -49.05 1.49
CA PRO A 10 -4.03 -48.80 2.93
C PRO A 10 -2.83 -47.91 3.29
N VAL A 11 -2.98 -47.23 4.43
CA VAL A 11 -1.93 -46.48 5.15
C VAL A 11 -0.91 -47.44 5.77
N ASP A 12 0.37 -47.28 5.43
CA ASP A 12 1.46 -47.95 6.14
C ASP A 12 1.85 -47.12 7.37
N SER A 13 1.62 -47.71 8.54
CA SER A 13 2.11 -47.27 9.84
C SER A 13 3.00 -48.38 10.40
N ARG A 14 4.28 -48.05 10.65
CA ARG A 14 5.30 -48.68 11.52
C ARG A 14 6.65 -48.27 10.92
N GLY A 15 7.64 -47.73 11.62
CA GLY A 15 7.97 -47.76 13.03
C GLY A 15 9.50 -47.91 13.08
N GLY A 16 10.19 -46.91 13.62
CA GLY A 16 11.65 -46.88 13.71
C GLY A 16 12.11 -45.90 14.80
N VAL A 17 12.18 -46.43 16.02
CA VAL A 17 12.94 -45.93 17.19
C VAL A 17 14.40 -45.60 16.82
N SER A 18 15.21 -44.80 17.51
CA SER A 18 15.16 -43.82 18.60
C SER A 18 16.63 -43.43 18.82
N VAL A 19 17.00 -42.15 18.93
CA VAL A 19 18.16 -41.73 19.75
C VAL A 19 17.83 -40.39 20.38
N VAL A 20 18.03 -40.35 21.69
CA VAL A 20 17.86 -39.23 22.60
C VAL A 20 19.05 -38.28 22.43
N GLU A 21 18.85 -36.97 22.57
CA GLU A 21 19.88 -36.09 23.12
C GLU A 21 19.18 -35.00 23.94
N ALA A 22 19.63 -34.86 25.18
CA ALA A 22 19.13 -33.92 26.16
C ALA A 22 19.70 -32.52 25.91
N GLY A 23 18.89 -31.48 26.09
CA GLY A 23 19.36 -30.10 25.99
C GLY A 23 18.32 -29.07 26.42
N THR A 24 18.29 -28.80 27.72
CA THR A 24 17.99 -27.50 28.37
C THR A 24 16.64 -26.81 28.14
N GLN A 25 15.90 -26.66 29.24
CA GLN A 25 14.83 -25.69 29.46
C GLN A 25 15.19 -24.28 28.96
N THR A 26 14.24 -23.63 28.29
CA THR A 26 13.89 -22.23 28.57
C THR A 26 12.43 -21.99 28.23
N SER A 27 11.67 -21.65 29.26
CA SER A 27 10.35 -21.05 29.17
C SER A 27 10.46 -19.75 28.37
N GLY A 28 9.63 -19.61 27.34
CA GLY A 28 9.57 -18.40 26.51
C GLY A 28 8.21 -18.33 25.86
N SER A 29 7.30 -17.58 26.49
CA SER A 29 6.08 -17.08 25.86
C SER A 29 6.48 -16.34 24.60
N VAL A 30 6.25 -16.94 23.43
CA VAL A 30 6.36 -16.25 22.15
C VAL A 30 5.03 -15.56 21.96
N ASP A 31 4.93 -14.32 22.43
CA ASP A 31 4.00 -13.36 21.86
C ASP A 31 4.11 -13.44 20.33
N PRO A 32 3.00 -13.58 19.58
CA PRO A 32 3.08 -13.45 18.13
C PRO A 32 3.54 -12.02 17.83
N CYS A 33 4.81 -11.90 17.46
CA CYS A 33 5.35 -10.68 16.87
C CYS A 33 4.38 -10.27 15.75
N PRO A 34 3.76 -9.07 15.80
CA PRO A 34 2.98 -8.61 14.68
C PRO A 34 3.89 -8.64 13.44
N PRO A 35 3.40 -9.11 12.29
CA PRO A 35 4.24 -9.22 11.10
C PRO A 35 4.91 -7.87 10.84
N PRO A 36 6.18 -7.85 10.37
CA PRO A 36 6.83 -6.60 10.05
C PRO A 36 5.93 -5.86 9.07
N ALA A 37 5.37 -4.72 9.48
CA ALA A 37 4.71 -3.78 8.58
C ALA A 37 5.63 -3.66 7.37
N ALA A 38 5.15 -4.09 6.21
CA ALA A 38 5.97 -4.37 5.05
C ALA A 38 6.91 -3.19 4.82
N ARG A 39 8.21 -3.38 5.05
CA ARG A 39 9.24 -2.40 4.71
C ARG A 39 9.43 -2.44 3.20
N THR A 40 8.38 -2.10 2.47
CA THR A 40 8.44 -1.83 1.06
C THR A 40 8.87 -0.37 0.97
N GLY A 41 10.00 -0.09 0.32
CA GLY A 41 10.37 1.27 0.02
C GLY A 41 9.24 1.92 -0.78
N CYS A 42 8.61 2.96 -0.25
CA CYS A 42 7.59 3.75 -0.94
C CYS A 42 8.06 5.19 -1.02
N ASP A 43 7.73 5.88 -2.10
CA ASP A 43 7.90 7.33 -2.22
C ASP A 43 6.56 8.01 -1.95
N LEU A 44 6.58 9.32 -1.72
CA LEU A 44 5.38 10.12 -1.46
C LEU A 44 5.25 11.25 -2.47
N VAL A 45 4.10 11.33 -3.15
CA VAL A 45 3.78 12.45 -4.04
C VAL A 45 2.82 13.40 -3.32
N THR A 46 3.27 14.62 -3.04
CA THR A 46 2.49 15.68 -2.39
C THR A 46 1.95 16.68 -3.42
N VAL A 47 0.67 17.03 -3.29
CA VAL A 47 -0.04 17.98 -4.17
C VAL A 47 -0.99 18.88 -3.37
N PRO A 48 -1.41 20.04 -3.89
CA PRO A 48 -2.46 20.86 -3.26
C PRO A 48 -3.76 20.06 -3.08
N ALA A 49 -4.46 20.25 -1.96
CA ALA A 49 -5.60 19.41 -1.60
C ALA A 49 -6.71 19.42 -2.64
N ARG A 50 -7.04 20.58 -3.22
CA ARG A 50 -8.03 20.67 -4.31
C ARG A 50 -7.68 19.79 -5.51
N GLN A 51 -6.41 19.77 -5.92
CA GLN A 51 -5.98 18.92 -7.04
C GLN A 51 -5.94 17.44 -6.64
N GLY A 52 -5.48 17.14 -5.42
CA GLY A 52 -5.41 15.78 -4.91
C GLY A 52 -6.78 15.13 -4.74
N LEU A 53 -7.77 15.84 -4.19
CA LEU A 53 -9.12 15.31 -4.02
C LEU A 53 -9.80 15.00 -5.36
N GLU A 54 -9.64 15.88 -6.36
CA GLU A 54 -10.11 15.61 -7.73
C GLU A 54 -9.40 14.40 -8.34
N ALA A 55 -8.09 14.25 -8.11
CA ALA A 55 -7.35 13.08 -8.58
C ALA A 55 -7.82 11.78 -7.89
N VAL A 56 -8.10 11.80 -6.58
CA VAL A 56 -8.69 10.65 -5.87
C VAL A 56 -10.04 10.27 -6.46
N ASP A 57 -10.90 11.25 -6.74
CA ASP A 57 -12.21 11.01 -7.31
C ASP A 57 -12.12 10.42 -8.73
N ILE A 58 -11.20 10.92 -9.57
CA ILE A 58 -10.91 10.35 -10.89
C ILE A 58 -10.45 8.90 -10.78
N LEU A 59 -9.48 8.62 -9.91
CA LEU A 59 -8.94 7.27 -9.72
C LEU A 59 -10.02 6.29 -9.24
N ARG A 60 -10.88 6.70 -8.30
CA ARG A 60 -11.98 5.87 -7.80
C ARG A 60 -13.06 5.59 -8.84
N ARG A 61 -13.21 6.47 -9.84
CA ARG A 61 -14.13 6.27 -10.97
C ARG A 61 -13.55 5.37 -12.06
N GLY A 62 -12.23 5.24 -12.14
CA GLY A 62 -11.52 4.36 -13.08
C GLY A 62 -11.73 2.88 -12.74
N THR A 63 -12.26 2.11 -13.69
CA THR A 63 -12.45 0.66 -13.47
C THR A 63 -11.11 -0.06 -13.43
N GLY A 64 -10.74 -0.57 -12.25
CA GLY A 64 -9.54 -1.40 -12.06
C GLY A 64 -8.26 -0.63 -11.72
N GLU A 65 -8.37 0.67 -11.45
CA GLU A 65 -7.24 1.50 -11.01
C GLU A 65 -7.12 1.45 -9.49
N ALA A 66 -6.12 0.69 -9.02
CA ALA A 66 -5.75 0.58 -7.62
C ALA A 66 -5.35 1.94 -7.05
N VAL A 67 -5.99 2.35 -5.96
CA VAL A 67 -5.62 3.56 -5.20
C VAL A 67 -4.87 3.13 -3.95
N GLY A 68 -3.62 3.58 -3.84
CA GLY A 68 -2.81 3.36 -2.67
C GLY A 68 -3.21 4.26 -1.49
N PRO A 69 -2.49 4.17 -0.36
CA PRO A 69 -2.76 5.01 0.79
C PRO A 69 -2.62 6.49 0.44
N VAL A 70 -3.50 7.31 1.01
CA VAL A 70 -3.53 8.76 0.79
C VAL A 70 -3.59 9.48 2.12
N LEU A 71 -2.61 10.36 2.35
CA LEU A 71 -2.54 11.28 3.48
C LEU A 71 -3.21 12.61 3.11
N HIS A 72 -3.92 13.20 4.06
CA HIS A 72 -4.33 14.60 4.03
C HIS A 72 -3.56 15.34 5.13
N ASP A 73 -2.86 16.40 4.76
CA ASP A 73 -2.22 17.32 5.68
C ASP A 73 -3.06 18.60 5.74
N ASP A 74 -3.91 18.71 6.76
CA ASP A 74 -4.77 19.86 7.00
C ASP A 74 -3.97 21.14 7.30
N GLY A 75 -2.78 21.01 7.89
CA GLY A 75 -1.90 22.14 8.20
C GLY A 75 -1.26 22.76 6.96
N GLY A 76 -1.00 21.94 5.93
CA GLY A 76 -0.42 22.34 4.66
C GLY A 76 -1.42 22.53 3.51
N ASP A 77 -2.68 22.15 3.68
CA ASP A 77 -3.68 22.03 2.59
C ASP A 77 -3.15 21.16 1.44
N THR A 78 -2.57 20.00 1.78
CA THR A 78 -1.97 19.07 0.80
C THR A 78 -2.44 17.63 0.96
N LEU A 79 -2.38 16.90 -0.16
CA LEU A 79 -2.64 15.46 -0.25
C LEU A 79 -1.34 14.74 -0.60
N GLY A 80 -1.03 13.66 0.13
CA GLY A 80 0.13 12.81 -0.08
C GLY A 80 -0.26 11.42 -0.58
N PHE A 81 0.13 11.07 -1.80
CA PHE A 81 -0.12 9.76 -2.40
C PHE A 81 1.10 8.86 -2.24
N VAL A 82 0.89 7.68 -1.68
CA VAL A 82 1.93 6.67 -1.58
C VAL A 82 2.09 5.97 -2.93
N VAL A 83 3.32 5.97 -3.44
CA VAL A 83 3.71 5.39 -4.73
C VAL A 83 4.92 4.44 -4.56
N PRO A 84 5.18 3.53 -5.51
CA PRO A 84 6.35 2.66 -5.46
C PRO A 84 7.67 3.45 -5.36
N ALA A 85 8.66 2.93 -4.64
CA ALA A 85 10.00 3.55 -4.59
C ALA A 85 10.65 3.68 -5.98
N GLY A 86 11.46 4.74 -6.13
CA GLY A 86 12.10 5.11 -7.39
C GLY A 86 11.22 6.01 -8.26
N THR A 87 9.97 6.27 -7.85
CA THR A 87 9.09 7.21 -8.54
C THR A 87 9.68 8.62 -8.52
N ALA A 88 10.34 9.00 -7.42
CA ALA A 88 10.93 10.33 -7.26
C ALA A 88 11.99 10.67 -8.32
N GLU A 89 12.73 9.69 -8.84
CA GLU A 89 13.80 9.90 -9.82
C GLU A 89 13.30 10.39 -11.19
N GLY A 90 12.04 10.09 -11.52
CA GLY A 90 11.40 10.42 -12.80
C GLY A 90 10.06 11.13 -12.63
N TRP A 91 9.85 11.80 -11.49
CA TRP A 91 8.63 12.55 -11.26
C TRP A 91 8.73 13.95 -11.84
N ASP A 92 7.87 14.24 -12.82
CA ASP A 92 7.83 15.52 -13.52
C ASP A 92 6.37 15.91 -13.81
N VAL A 93 5.61 16.14 -12.74
CA VAL A 93 4.24 16.68 -12.83
C VAL A 93 4.20 18.07 -12.20
N PRO A 94 3.77 19.10 -12.94
CA PRO A 94 3.68 20.46 -12.41
C PRO A 94 2.74 20.56 -11.21
N GLY A 95 3.12 21.39 -10.23
CA GLY A 95 2.33 21.60 -9.01
C GLY A 95 2.36 20.45 -8.01
N SER A 96 3.23 19.46 -8.23
CA SER A 96 3.41 18.32 -7.34
C SER A 96 4.89 18.14 -6.97
N THR A 97 5.14 17.55 -5.81
CA THR A 97 6.50 17.21 -5.34
C THR A 97 6.53 15.73 -5.02
N CYS A 98 7.53 14.99 -5.52
CA CYS A 98 7.73 13.61 -5.13
C CYS A 98 8.95 13.52 -4.21
N THR A 99 8.73 13.07 -2.98
CA THR A 99 9.77 12.82 -2.00
C THR A 99 10.12 11.35 -2.01
N GLY A 100 11.35 11.05 -2.45
CA GLY A 100 11.90 9.70 -2.37
C GLY A 100 12.27 9.33 -0.94
N THR A 101 12.23 8.04 -0.60
CA THR A 101 12.64 7.56 0.73
C THR A 101 14.04 6.96 0.77
N ASP A 102 14.87 7.16 -0.27
CA ASP A 102 16.26 6.67 -0.40
C ASP A 102 16.42 5.18 -0.04
N GLY A 103 15.40 4.36 -0.35
CA GLY A 103 15.37 2.94 0.02
C GLY A 103 15.21 2.64 1.52
N ARG A 104 15.05 3.67 2.37
CA ARG A 104 14.68 3.52 3.79
C ARG A 104 13.19 3.27 3.99
N GLY A 105 12.38 3.62 2.98
CA GLY A 105 10.94 3.40 2.94
C GLY A 105 10.14 4.33 3.83
N LEU A 106 8.93 4.68 3.39
CA LEU A 106 7.91 5.25 4.25
C LEU A 106 7.31 4.10 5.06
N ARG A 107 7.41 4.14 6.38
CA ARG A 107 6.73 3.15 7.22
C ARG A 107 5.26 3.53 7.31
N LEU A 108 4.42 2.85 6.53
CA LEU A 108 2.98 2.95 6.64
C LEU A 108 2.55 2.30 7.96
N ALA A 109 2.35 3.12 8.98
CA ALA A 109 1.63 2.73 10.19
C ALA A 109 0.15 3.11 10.02
N PRO A 110 -0.77 2.44 10.74
CA PRO A 110 -2.18 2.85 10.74
C PRO A 110 -2.36 4.27 11.31
N GLU A 111 -1.45 4.72 12.18
CA GLU A 111 -1.35 6.13 12.56
C GLU A 111 -0.60 6.90 11.45
N PRO A 112 -1.08 8.06 11.00
CA PRO A 112 -0.39 8.89 10.03
C PRO A 112 1.01 9.27 10.54
N PRO A 113 2.03 9.29 9.67
CA PRO A 113 3.42 9.46 10.07
C PRO A 113 3.78 10.90 10.52
N VAL A 114 2.86 11.86 10.39
CA VAL A 114 3.09 13.30 10.64
C VAL A 114 1.97 13.82 11.55
N GLU A 115 2.33 14.53 12.62
CA GLU A 115 1.35 15.21 13.49
C GLU A 115 0.56 16.25 12.70
N GLY A 116 -0.78 16.19 12.75
CA GLY A 116 -1.67 17.10 12.03
C GLY A 116 -2.02 16.65 10.60
N SER A 117 -1.59 15.45 10.20
CA SER A 117 -2.08 14.78 9.00
C SER A 117 -2.99 13.62 9.38
N ASP A 118 -3.97 13.31 8.54
CA ASP A 118 -4.90 12.19 8.69
C ASP A 118 -4.88 11.29 7.43
N TRP A 119 -5.23 10.01 7.57
CA TRP A 119 -5.43 9.14 6.41
C TRP A 119 -6.77 9.45 5.75
N LEU A 120 -6.75 9.90 4.50
CA LEU A 120 -7.92 9.91 3.63
C LEU A 120 -8.24 8.50 3.12
N LEU A 121 -7.19 7.74 2.82
CA LEU A 121 -7.24 6.32 2.51
C LEU A 121 -6.19 5.61 3.35
N PRO A 122 -6.59 4.85 4.38
CA PRO A 122 -5.64 4.21 5.27
C PRO A 122 -5.03 2.96 4.58
N PRO A 123 -3.82 2.55 4.99
CA PRO A 123 -3.06 1.50 4.31
C PRO A 123 -3.66 0.09 4.44
N ASP A 124 -4.61 -0.12 5.34
CA ASP A 124 -5.36 -1.37 5.50
C ASP A 124 -6.57 -1.49 4.57
N GLU A 125 -7.07 -0.37 4.05
CA GLU A 125 -8.22 -0.30 3.12
C GLU A 125 -7.79 -0.04 1.67
N ALA A 126 -6.51 0.21 1.43
CA ALA A 126 -5.95 0.59 0.13
C ALA A 126 -5.02 -0.49 -0.45
N ASP A 127 -4.79 -0.43 -1.76
CA ASP A 127 -3.71 -1.19 -2.39
C ASP A 127 -2.34 -0.73 -1.85
N PRO A 128 -1.26 -1.52 -1.93
CA PRO A 128 0.01 -1.15 -1.28
C PRO A 128 0.62 0.17 -1.75
N ALA A 129 0.37 0.58 -3.00
CA ALA A 129 0.80 1.85 -3.57
C ALA A 129 -0.01 2.18 -4.83
N THR A 130 -0.16 3.47 -5.14
CA THR A 130 -0.78 3.94 -6.39
C THR A 130 0.21 3.80 -7.54
N ASP A 131 -0.21 3.26 -8.70
CA ASP A 131 0.63 3.25 -9.90
C ASP A 131 0.99 4.70 -10.30
N PRO A 132 2.28 5.05 -10.40
CA PRO A 132 2.69 6.42 -10.64
C PRO A 132 2.31 6.90 -12.04
N ALA A 133 2.17 6.02 -13.05
CA ALA A 133 1.68 6.42 -14.37
C ALA A 133 0.20 6.80 -14.33
N VAL A 134 -0.62 6.05 -13.59
CA VAL A 134 -2.04 6.35 -13.41
C VAL A 134 -2.20 7.65 -12.62
N LEU A 135 -1.44 7.82 -11.54
CA LEU A 135 -1.46 9.06 -10.74
C LEU A 135 -1.11 10.30 -11.57
N ARG A 136 -0.08 10.23 -12.44
CA ARG A 136 0.26 11.36 -13.34
C ARG A 136 -0.92 11.75 -14.24
N ARG A 137 -1.64 10.76 -14.78
CA ARG A 137 -2.81 11.02 -15.65
C ARG A 137 -3.94 11.68 -14.87
N ALA A 138 -4.27 11.15 -13.69
CA ALA A 138 -5.29 11.70 -12.81
C ALA A 138 -4.98 13.14 -12.39
N LEU A 139 -3.74 13.42 -11.96
CA LEU A 139 -3.31 14.78 -11.59
C LEU A 139 -3.36 15.76 -12.76
N GLY A 140 -2.98 15.31 -13.96
CA GLY A 140 -3.08 16.13 -15.16
C GLY A 140 -4.51 16.41 -15.59
N GLU A 141 -5.43 15.47 -15.36
CA GLU A 141 -6.86 15.66 -15.60
C GLU A 141 -7.50 16.60 -14.56
N ALA A 142 -7.23 16.38 -13.27
CA ALA A 142 -7.64 17.27 -12.18
C ALA A 142 -7.23 18.72 -12.44
N ALA A 143 -5.99 18.95 -12.87
CA ALA A 143 -5.51 20.30 -13.21
C ALA A 143 -6.32 20.95 -14.34
N ARG A 144 -6.71 20.19 -15.36
CA ARG A 144 -7.56 20.70 -16.45
C ARG A 144 -8.97 21.01 -15.99
N LEU A 145 -9.56 20.17 -15.13
CA LEU A 145 -10.89 20.39 -14.57
C LEU A 145 -10.91 21.66 -13.71
N ILE A 146 -9.92 21.84 -12.84
CA ILE A 146 -9.78 23.03 -11.99
C ILE A 146 -9.61 24.28 -12.86
N ALA A 147 -8.71 24.23 -13.85
CA ALA A 147 -8.49 25.36 -14.75
C ALA A 147 -9.77 25.74 -15.53
N ALA A 148 -10.54 24.75 -15.98
CA ALA A 148 -11.82 25.00 -16.63
C ALA A 148 -12.82 25.68 -15.68
N ALA A 149 -12.96 25.17 -14.45
CA ALA A 149 -13.84 25.74 -13.44
C ALA A 149 -13.45 27.19 -13.05
N ASP A 150 -12.16 27.47 -12.93
CA ASP A 150 -11.66 28.80 -12.58
C ASP A 150 -11.85 29.82 -13.73
N SER A 151 -11.84 29.36 -14.98
CA SER A 151 -12.09 30.20 -16.16
C SER A 151 -13.56 30.62 -16.35
N CYS A 152 -14.49 29.96 -15.66
CA CYS A 152 -15.92 30.26 -15.73
C CYS A 152 -16.40 31.30 -14.70
N ARG A 153 -15.48 31.93 -13.97
CA ARG A 153 -15.80 32.92 -12.92
C ARG A 153 -15.91 34.34 -13.43
#